data_AF-A0A1Y3QNX7-F1
#
_entry.id   AF-A0A1Y3QNX7-F1
#
_cell.length_a   1.000
_cell.length_b   1.000
_cell.length_c   1.000
_cell.angle_alpha   90.00
_cell.angle_beta   90.00
_cell.angle_gamma   90.00
#
_symmetry.space_group_name_H-M   'P 1'
#
loop_
_entity.id
_entity.type
_entity.pdbx_description
1 polymer ?
#
loop_
_entity_poly.entity_id
_entity_poly.type
_entity_poly.pdbx_seq_one_letter_code
_entity_poly.pdbx_strand_id
1 'polypeptide(L)'
;MRRFVGFLALLVVLAIGAAAVSYAQESPAAGTAPADDYHRVTGFRSARFGMTAAEVRAAIQQDFGVPEEAIASMFNLDQGTLILGVQVPNLTPGPGPAQVYYIFGATTERLMYVNVVWTTSDEPTDQERERIVIAGLQLANYFQRLRWKPDGAVSNISINPGEVVAFAGVDPNDAGVQVIMLGVPMVDEEGNPVPLSGPAVLQVSYSARFGDPDVVTIEPGAF
;
A
#
# COMPACT_ATOMS: atom_id res chain seq x y z
N MET A 1 -8.86 -20.08 20.57
CA MET A 1 -9.66 -18.87 20.25
C MET A 1 -8.75 -17.67 20.35
N ARG A 2 -8.22 -17.17 19.23
CA ARG A 2 -7.40 -15.94 19.18
C ARG A 2 -8.28 -14.84 18.58
N ARG A 3 -8.47 -13.77 19.34
CA ARG A 3 -9.31 -12.61 18.98
C ARG A 3 -8.53 -11.75 17.99
N PHE A 4 -9.09 -11.57 16.79
CA PHE A 4 -8.64 -10.56 15.84
C PHE A 4 -9.04 -9.19 16.40
N VAL A 5 -8.06 -8.33 16.66
CA VAL A 5 -8.28 -6.91 16.96
C VAL A 5 -8.07 -6.17 15.66
N GLY A 6 -9.15 -5.62 15.12
CA GLY A 6 -9.13 -4.78 13.93
C GLY A 6 -8.58 -3.40 14.26
N PHE A 7 -7.73 -2.87 13.37
CA PHE A 7 -7.39 -1.46 13.35
C PHE A 7 -8.03 -0.81 12.12
N LEU A 8 -8.90 0.14 12.44
CA LEU A 8 -9.69 0.98 11.55
C LEU A 8 -8.76 1.95 10.81
N ALA A 9 -8.89 2.03 9.49
CA ALA A 9 -8.13 2.96 8.65
C ALA A 9 -8.58 4.41 8.92
N LEU A 10 -7.62 5.26 9.31
CA LEU A 10 -7.81 6.69 9.48
C LEU A 10 -7.50 7.39 8.16
N LEU A 11 -8.49 8.09 7.60
CA LEU A 11 -8.36 8.89 6.37
C LEU A 11 -8.14 10.35 6.79
N VAL A 12 -6.91 10.85 6.67
CA VAL A 12 -6.57 12.26 6.97
C VAL A 12 -6.67 13.07 5.68
N VAL A 13 -7.58 14.05 5.67
CA VAL A 13 -7.69 15.07 4.62
C VAL A 13 -6.97 16.32 5.11
N LEU A 14 -5.95 16.78 4.39
CA LEU A 14 -5.29 18.05 4.66
C LEU A 14 -5.51 19.02 3.50
N ALA A 15 -6.13 20.16 3.80
CA ALA A 15 -6.22 21.32 2.94
C ALA A 15 -5.53 22.49 3.64
N ILE A 16 -4.46 23.05 3.05
CA ILE A 16 -3.90 24.34 3.47
C ILE A 16 -3.44 25.13 2.23
N GLY A 17 -3.92 26.37 2.16
CA GLY A 17 -3.64 27.35 1.12
C GLY A 17 -2.28 28.06 1.27
N ALA A 18 -1.92 28.73 0.17
CA ALA A 18 -0.60 29.25 -0.17
C ALA A 18 -0.10 30.45 0.66
N ALA A 19 1.22 30.56 0.81
CA ALA A 19 2.05 31.55 0.09
C ALA A 19 3.54 31.38 0.42
N ALA A 20 4.36 30.99 -0.57
CA ALA A 20 5.81 31.15 -0.52
C ALA A 20 6.30 31.69 -1.87
N VAL A 21 7.07 32.76 -1.80
CA VAL A 21 7.67 33.52 -2.91
C VAL A 21 8.63 32.64 -3.72
N SER A 22 8.42 32.64 -5.04
CA SER A 22 9.16 31.84 -6.01
C SER A 22 10.46 32.55 -6.44
N TYR A 23 11.59 31.88 -6.25
CA TYR A 23 12.81 32.11 -7.01
C TYR A 23 12.77 31.18 -8.22
N ALA A 24 12.47 31.74 -9.40
CA ALA A 24 12.47 31.01 -10.66
C ALA A 24 13.91 30.67 -11.06
N GLN A 25 14.33 29.44 -10.76
CA GLN A 25 15.43 28.81 -11.46
C GLN A 25 14.83 28.01 -12.62
N GLU A 26 15.13 28.43 -13.84
CA GLU A 26 14.62 27.82 -15.07
C GLU A 26 15.17 26.40 -15.19
N SER A 27 14.34 25.44 -14.78
CA SER A 27 14.61 24.01 -14.93
C SER A 27 14.58 23.68 -16.43
N PRO A 28 15.49 22.84 -16.96
CA PRO A 28 15.45 22.47 -18.36
C PRO A 28 14.09 21.84 -18.66
N ALA A 29 13.41 22.34 -19.70
CA ALA A 29 12.11 21.85 -20.13
C ALA A 29 12.13 20.32 -20.21
N ALA A 30 11.41 19.67 -19.28
CA ALA A 30 11.12 18.27 -19.35
C ALA A 30 10.37 18.04 -20.66
N GLY A 31 11.04 17.43 -21.63
CA GLY A 31 10.41 17.04 -22.89
C GLY A 31 9.15 16.23 -22.58
N THR A 32 8.01 16.69 -23.10
CA THR A 32 6.73 15.99 -22.97
C THR A 32 6.84 14.67 -23.72
N ALA A 33 7.17 13.61 -22.99
CA ALA A 33 7.06 12.27 -23.52
C ALA A 33 5.58 11.92 -23.75
N PRO A 34 5.27 11.13 -24.78
CA PRO A 34 3.91 10.67 -25.02
C PRO A 34 3.36 9.94 -23.78
N ALA A 35 2.08 10.14 -23.49
CA ALA A 35 1.39 9.55 -22.32
C ALA A 35 1.39 7.99 -22.31
N ASP A 36 1.73 7.38 -23.45
CA ASP A 36 1.81 5.93 -23.64
C ASP A 36 3.05 5.29 -23.01
N ASP A 37 4.08 6.07 -22.64
CA ASP A 37 5.30 5.52 -22.04
C ASP A 37 5.28 5.49 -20.50
N TYR A 38 4.25 6.06 -19.85
CA TYR A 38 4.15 6.03 -18.39
C TYR A 38 3.85 4.61 -17.90
N HIS A 39 4.41 4.24 -16.75
CA HIS A 39 4.10 3.02 -16.03
C HIS A 39 2.58 2.90 -15.82
N ARG A 40 2.07 1.67 -15.84
CA ARG A 40 0.66 1.33 -15.64
C ARG A 40 0.54 0.34 -14.49
N VAL A 41 -0.25 0.70 -13.49
CA VAL A 41 -0.51 -0.16 -12.34
C VAL A 41 -1.79 -0.95 -12.63
N THR A 42 -1.64 -2.26 -12.84
CA THR A 42 -2.76 -3.11 -13.28
C THR A 42 -3.17 -4.16 -12.26
N GLY A 43 -2.47 -4.25 -11.13
CA GLY A 43 -2.68 -5.23 -10.08
C GLY A 43 -1.36 -5.73 -9.50
N PHE A 44 -1.37 -6.95 -8.97
CA PHE A 44 -0.23 -7.57 -8.31
C PHE A 44 0.03 -8.97 -8.89
N ARG A 45 1.25 -9.16 -9.42
CA ARG A 45 1.67 -10.40 -10.11
C ARG A 45 0.67 -10.79 -11.20
N SER A 46 0.06 -11.98 -11.12
CA SER A 46 -0.91 -12.46 -12.11
C SER A 46 -2.33 -11.94 -11.86
N ALA A 47 -2.63 -11.47 -10.65
CA ALA A 47 -3.92 -10.89 -10.32
C ALA A 47 -4.04 -9.45 -10.84
N ARG A 48 -5.09 -9.18 -11.63
CA ARG A 48 -5.35 -7.87 -12.24
C ARG A 48 -6.64 -7.26 -11.71
N PHE A 49 -6.68 -5.93 -11.63
CA PHE A 49 -7.92 -5.23 -11.30
C PHE A 49 -9.03 -5.61 -12.29
N GLY A 50 -10.26 -5.74 -11.80
CA GLY A 50 -11.40 -6.21 -12.61
C GLY A 50 -11.63 -7.74 -12.59
N MET A 51 -10.66 -8.53 -12.11
CA MET A 51 -10.84 -9.99 -11.98
C MET A 51 -11.90 -10.34 -10.93
N THR A 52 -12.65 -11.42 -11.19
CA THR A 52 -13.56 -12.07 -10.22
C THR A 52 -12.78 -12.78 -9.11
N ALA A 53 -13.46 -13.10 -8.01
CA ALA A 53 -12.88 -13.89 -6.93
C ALA A 53 -12.33 -15.25 -7.41
N ALA A 54 -12.99 -15.92 -8.36
CA ALA A 54 -12.54 -17.20 -8.91
C ALA A 54 -11.23 -17.05 -9.72
N GLU A 55 -11.15 -16.03 -10.56
CA GLU A 55 -9.93 -15.71 -11.33
C GLU A 55 -8.77 -15.35 -10.40
N VAL A 56 -9.04 -14.59 -9.33
CA VAL A 56 -8.01 -14.25 -8.34
C VAL A 56 -7.56 -15.48 -7.56
N ARG A 57 -8.44 -16.42 -7.20
CA ARG A 57 -8.03 -17.69 -6.59
C ARG A 57 -7.06 -18.45 -7.49
N ALA A 58 -7.39 -18.57 -8.78
CA ALA A 58 -6.51 -19.21 -9.76
C ALA A 58 -5.15 -18.48 -9.87
N ALA A 59 -5.15 -17.14 -9.89
CA ALA A 59 -3.92 -16.35 -9.89
C ALA A 59 -3.08 -16.57 -8.62
N ILE A 60 -3.69 -16.65 -7.43
CA ILE A 60 -2.99 -16.93 -6.17
C ILE A 60 -2.33 -18.31 -6.21
N GLN A 61 -3.05 -19.34 -6.66
CA GLN A 61 -2.51 -20.69 -6.78
C GLN A 61 -1.34 -20.74 -7.78
N GLN A 62 -1.45 -20.03 -8.91
CA GLN A 62 -0.38 -19.92 -9.90
C GLN A 62 0.84 -19.18 -9.34
N ASP A 63 0.64 -18.06 -8.66
CA ASP A 63 1.72 -17.17 -8.21
C ASP A 63 2.50 -17.74 -7.02
N PHE A 64 1.83 -18.50 -6.14
CA PHE A 64 2.40 -18.97 -4.88
C PHE A 64 2.43 -20.49 -4.71
N GLY A 65 1.81 -21.25 -5.62
CA GLY A 65 1.78 -22.72 -5.54
C GLY A 65 1.03 -23.25 -4.32
N VAL A 66 0.13 -22.45 -3.75
CA VAL A 66 -0.68 -22.84 -2.58
C VAL A 66 -1.95 -23.58 -3.02
N PRO A 67 -2.46 -24.52 -2.22
CA PRO A 67 -3.74 -25.16 -2.51
C PRO A 67 -4.92 -24.22 -2.18
N GLU A 68 -6.11 -24.52 -2.70
CA GLU A 68 -7.28 -23.62 -2.58
C GLU A 68 -7.70 -23.39 -1.12
N GLU A 69 -7.59 -24.42 -0.27
CA GLU A 69 -7.91 -24.37 1.14
C GLU A 69 -6.99 -23.44 1.96
N ALA A 70 -5.81 -23.09 1.43
CA ALA A 70 -4.93 -22.11 2.05
C ALA A 70 -5.36 -20.66 1.76
N ILE A 71 -6.34 -20.45 0.88
CA ILE A 71 -6.88 -19.14 0.52
C ILE A 71 -8.14 -18.88 1.33
N ALA A 72 -7.96 -18.16 2.43
CA ALA A 72 -9.04 -17.77 3.33
C ALA A 72 -9.97 -16.75 2.66
N SER A 73 -11.27 -16.86 2.94
CA SER A 73 -12.28 -15.89 2.54
C SER A 73 -12.78 -15.16 3.78
N MET A 74 -12.85 -13.84 3.71
CA MET A 74 -13.34 -12.96 4.76
C MET A 74 -14.30 -11.95 4.16
N PHE A 75 -15.29 -11.51 4.92
CA PHE A 75 -16.20 -10.45 4.50
C PHE A 75 -16.12 -9.30 5.50
N ASN A 76 -15.83 -8.10 5.00
CA ASN A 76 -15.89 -6.89 5.82
C ASN A 76 -17.33 -6.37 5.78
N LEU A 77 -18.08 -6.61 6.85
CA LEU A 77 -19.49 -6.22 6.92
C LEU A 77 -19.68 -4.70 6.85
N ASP A 78 -18.75 -3.94 7.43
CA ASP A 78 -18.84 -2.47 7.48
C ASP A 78 -18.67 -1.85 6.09
N GLN A 79 -17.80 -2.45 5.26
CA GLN A 79 -17.53 -1.96 3.89
C GLN A 79 -18.30 -2.72 2.81
N GLY A 80 -18.94 -3.83 3.15
CA GLY A 80 -19.60 -4.73 2.18
C GLY A 80 -18.63 -5.44 1.23
N THR A 81 -17.35 -5.52 1.54
CA THR A 81 -16.33 -6.06 0.62
C THR A 81 -15.96 -7.49 0.96
N LEU A 82 -15.83 -8.33 -0.08
CA LEU A 82 -15.16 -9.62 0.02
C LEU A 82 -13.64 -9.43 0.06
N ILE A 83 -12.95 -10.26 0.85
CA ILE A 83 -11.50 -10.32 0.95
C ILE A 83 -11.04 -11.76 0.79
N LEU A 84 -10.05 -11.98 -0.07
CA LEU A 84 -9.29 -13.23 -0.12
C LEU A 84 -7.92 -13.01 0.51
N GLY A 85 -7.54 -13.86 1.47
CA GLY A 85 -6.29 -13.79 2.19
C GLY A 85 -5.43 -15.04 1.99
N VAL A 86 -4.13 -14.86 1.78
CA VAL A 86 -3.16 -15.96 1.71
C VAL A 86 -1.87 -15.59 2.44
N GLN A 87 -1.33 -16.52 3.23
CA GLN A 87 -0.02 -16.39 3.82
C GLN A 87 1.04 -16.93 2.87
N VAL A 88 2.07 -16.14 2.60
CA VAL A 88 3.18 -16.49 1.72
C VAL A 88 4.45 -16.58 2.59
N PRO A 89 5.03 -17.78 2.80
CA PRO A 89 6.13 -17.96 3.75
C PRO A 89 7.38 -17.13 3.44
N ASN A 90 7.62 -16.84 2.17
CA ASN A 90 8.73 -16.00 1.73
C ASN A 90 8.30 -15.19 0.50
N LEU A 91 8.35 -13.86 0.63
CA LEU A 91 8.08 -12.94 -0.46
C LEU A 91 9.11 -11.82 -0.44
N THR A 92 10.09 -11.92 -1.32
CA THR A 92 11.16 -10.94 -1.49
C THR A 92 10.60 -9.56 -1.90
N PRO A 93 11.15 -8.44 -1.39
CA PRO A 93 12.28 -8.34 -0.48
C PRO A 93 11.93 -8.33 1.02
N GLY A 94 10.67 -8.51 1.40
CA GLY A 94 10.26 -8.39 2.79
C GLY A 94 10.88 -9.45 3.71
N PRO A 95 11.14 -9.11 4.98
CA PRO A 95 11.77 -10.02 5.92
C PRO A 95 10.74 -11.01 6.48
N GLY A 96 10.71 -12.21 5.93
CA GLY A 96 9.90 -13.33 6.45
C GLY A 96 8.53 -13.47 5.77
N PRO A 97 7.55 -14.09 6.47
CA PRO A 97 6.24 -14.35 5.89
C PRO A 97 5.48 -13.08 5.58
N ALA A 98 4.87 -13.03 4.40
CA ALA A 98 3.93 -12.00 4.02
C ALA A 98 2.50 -12.51 4.18
N GLN A 99 1.59 -11.59 4.45
CA GLN A 99 0.17 -11.79 4.28
C GLN A 99 -0.28 -10.97 3.07
N VAL A 100 -0.93 -11.62 2.11
CA VAL A 100 -1.50 -10.95 0.93
C VAL A 100 -3.01 -10.96 1.05
N TYR A 101 -3.62 -9.78 0.86
CA TYR A 101 -5.05 -9.58 0.89
C TYR A 101 -5.53 -8.97 -0.42
N TYR A 102 -6.50 -9.63 -1.05
CA TYR A 102 -7.15 -9.19 -2.28
C TYR A 102 -8.57 -8.75 -1.93
N ILE A 103 -8.91 -7.50 -2.19
CA ILE A 103 -10.16 -6.88 -1.76
C ILE A 103 -11.01 -6.56 -2.99
N PHE A 104 -12.26 -7.01 -2.93
CA PHE A 104 -13.21 -6.90 -4.03
C PHE A 104 -14.22 -5.79 -3.72
N GLY A 105 -14.56 -5.01 -4.75
CA GLY A 105 -15.57 -3.96 -4.63
C GLY A 105 -16.91 -4.51 -4.17
N ALA A 106 -17.61 -3.77 -3.31
CA ALA A 106 -18.89 -4.16 -2.75
C ALA A 106 -19.98 -4.26 -3.83
N THR A 107 -19.95 -3.36 -4.81
CA THR A 107 -20.94 -3.33 -5.90
C THR A 107 -20.49 -4.15 -7.11
N THR A 108 -19.23 -4.00 -7.51
CA THR A 108 -18.71 -4.61 -8.73
C THR A 108 -18.31 -6.08 -8.55
N GLU A 109 -18.06 -6.50 -7.30
CA GLU A 109 -17.49 -7.80 -6.94
C GLU A 109 -16.17 -8.13 -7.67
N ARG A 110 -15.48 -7.07 -8.13
CA ARG A 110 -14.22 -7.19 -8.87
C ARG A 110 -13.05 -6.77 -8.01
N LEU A 111 -11.89 -7.38 -8.25
CA LEU A 111 -10.65 -7.00 -7.59
C LEU A 111 -10.38 -5.52 -7.83
N MET A 112 -10.29 -4.75 -6.74
CA MET A 112 -9.99 -3.32 -6.78
C MET A 112 -8.75 -2.95 -5.99
N TYR A 113 -8.35 -3.78 -5.02
CA TYR A 113 -7.27 -3.45 -4.11
C TYR A 113 -6.49 -4.69 -3.68
N VAL A 114 -5.18 -4.56 -3.51
CA VAL A 114 -4.30 -5.60 -2.97
C VAL A 114 -3.40 -5.01 -1.90
N ASN A 115 -3.31 -5.67 -0.74
CA ASN A 115 -2.34 -5.37 0.30
C ASN A 115 -1.37 -6.53 0.46
N VAL A 116 -0.08 -6.22 0.48
CA VAL A 116 1.00 -7.15 0.85
C VAL A 116 1.63 -6.62 2.13
N VAL A 117 1.55 -7.40 3.21
CA VAL A 117 1.94 -6.96 4.55
C VAL A 117 2.96 -7.92 5.14
N TRP A 118 4.06 -7.38 5.62
CA TRP A 118 5.02 -8.07 6.49
C TRP A 118 4.98 -7.42 7.86
N THR A 119 4.87 -8.23 8.89
CA THR A 119 4.76 -7.77 10.29
C THR A 119 5.72 -8.57 11.15
N THR A 120 6.46 -7.90 12.01
CA THR A 120 7.32 -8.56 13.01
C THR A 120 6.50 -9.11 14.19
N SER A 121 7.18 -9.65 15.21
CA SER A 121 6.57 -9.84 16.54
C SER A 121 6.16 -8.49 17.16
N ASP A 122 5.37 -8.54 18.25
CA ASP A 122 4.90 -7.36 18.99
C ASP A 122 6.05 -6.56 19.63
N GLU A 123 7.14 -7.24 19.99
CA GLU A 123 8.36 -6.65 20.56
C GLU A 123 9.57 -7.02 19.68
N PRO A 124 9.74 -6.38 18.51
CA PRO A 124 10.85 -6.68 17.62
C PRO A 124 12.15 -6.05 18.13
N THR A 125 13.25 -6.75 17.89
CA THR A 125 14.61 -6.22 18.06
C THR A 125 14.90 -5.09 17.06
N ASP A 126 15.88 -4.24 17.37
CA ASP A 126 16.33 -3.18 16.45
C ASP A 126 16.72 -3.73 15.08
N GLN A 127 17.37 -4.90 15.06
CA GLN A 127 17.75 -5.57 13.81
C GLN A 127 16.53 -6.00 12.98
N GLU A 128 15.44 -6.43 13.61
CA GLU A 128 14.21 -6.77 12.89
C GLU A 128 13.53 -5.53 12.30
N ARG A 129 13.53 -4.41 13.03
CA ARG A 129 13.04 -3.13 12.50
C ARG A 129 13.92 -2.64 11.33
N GLU A 130 15.24 -2.78 11.44
CA GLU A 130 16.18 -2.41 10.37
C GLU A 130 15.93 -3.23 9.10
N ARG A 131 15.65 -4.55 9.22
CA ARG A 131 15.31 -5.38 8.06
C ARG A 131 14.03 -4.93 7.36
N ILE A 132 13.03 -4.47 8.12
CA ILE A 132 11.81 -3.86 7.56
C ILE A 132 12.16 -2.59 6.79
N VAL A 133 13.00 -1.71 7.35
CA VAL A 133 13.47 -0.49 6.68
C VAL A 133 14.19 -0.81 5.36
N ILE A 134 15.15 -1.74 5.39
CA ILE A 134 15.91 -2.14 4.20
C ILE A 134 14.97 -2.65 3.10
N ALA A 135 14.03 -3.53 3.43
CA ALA A 135 13.07 -4.06 2.46
C ALA A 135 12.15 -2.97 1.90
N GLY A 136 11.65 -2.07 2.75
CA GLY A 136 10.81 -0.95 2.34
C GLY A 136 11.55 0.03 1.42
N LEU A 137 12.80 0.35 1.72
CA LEU A 137 13.64 1.18 0.85
C LEU A 137 13.95 0.49 -0.48
N GLN A 138 14.18 -0.82 -0.50
CA GLN A 138 14.37 -1.57 -1.75
C GLN A 138 13.13 -1.49 -2.65
N LEU A 139 11.93 -1.62 -2.08
CA LEU A 139 10.66 -1.49 -2.80
C LEU A 139 10.44 -0.04 -3.28
N ALA A 140 10.63 0.94 -2.41
CA ALA A 140 10.51 2.35 -2.76
C ALA A 140 11.46 2.71 -3.91
N ASN A 141 12.73 2.34 -3.82
CA ASN A 141 13.73 2.56 -4.87
C ASN A 141 13.37 1.84 -6.18
N TYR A 142 12.74 0.67 -6.11
CA TYR A 142 12.23 0.00 -7.31
C TYR A 142 11.14 0.83 -7.99
N PHE A 143 10.11 1.26 -7.25
CA PHE A 143 9.00 2.03 -7.82
C PHE A 143 9.40 3.43 -8.27
N GLN A 144 10.32 4.10 -7.57
CA GLN A 144 10.84 5.42 -7.97
C GLN A 144 11.52 5.42 -9.34
N ARG A 145 12.11 4.29 -9.76
CA ARG A 145 12.74 4.16 -11.08
C ARG A 145 11.74 3.96 -12.22
N LEU A 146 10.47 3.71 -11.91
CA LEU A 146 9.42 3.60 -12.93
C LEU A 146 9.03 4.99 -13.43
N ARG A 147 8.50 5.04 -14.65
CA ARG A 147 8.14 6.31 -15.29
C ARG A 147 6.72 6.74 -14.86
N TRP A 148 6.61 7.67 -13.93
CA TRP A 148 5.31 8.19 -13.48
C TRP A 148 4.90 9.45 -14.26
N LYS A 149 3.60 9.78 -14.24
CA LYS A 149 3.12 11.07 -14.77
C LYS A 149 3.70 12.23 -13.94
N PRO A 150 3.84 13.44 -14.50
CA PRO A 150 4.24 14.62 -13.73
C PRO A 150 3.38 14.75 -12.47
N ASP A 151 4.02 15.02 -11.34
CA ASP A 151 3.40 15.12 -10.00
C ASP A 151 2.63 13.88 -9.54
N GLY A 152 2.73 12.76 -10.27
CA GLY A 152 2.04 11.51 -9.99
C GLY A 152 2.77 10.62 -8.99
N ALA A 153 3.90 11.04 -8.43
CA ALA A 153 4.63 10.26 -7.44
C ALA A 153 5.29 11.14 -6.37
N VAL A 154 5.34 10.62 -5.15
CA VAL A 154 5.95 11.25 -3.97
C VAL A 154 6.74 10.20 -3.18
N SER A 155 7.67 10.63 -2.33
CA SER A 155 8.51 9.73 -1.54
C SER A 155 8.98 10.38 -0.23
N ASN A 156 9.35 9.55 0.74
CA ASN A 156 9.91 9.96 2.03
C ASN A 156 9.04 10.94 2.82
N ILE A 157 7.73 10.72 2.81
CA ILE A 157 6.79 11.53 3.61
C ILE A 157 6.64 10.86 4.97
N SER A 158 7.02 11.57 6.03
CA SER A 158 6.73 11.15 7.41
C SER A 158 5.32 11.60 7.76
N ILE A 159 4.46 10.66 8.16
CA ILE A 159 3.05 10.94 8.47
C ILE A 159 2.87 11.13 9.98
N ASN A 160 3.46 10.22 10.75
CA ASN A 160 3.49 10.22 12.21
C ASN A 160 4.88 9.76 12.68
N PRO A 161 5.21 9.93 13.97
CA PRO A 161 6.43 9.38 14.53
C PRO A 161 6.51 7.85 14.30
N GLY A 162 7.55 7.39 13.61
CA GLY A 162 7.76 5.98 13.26
C GLY A 162 6.92 5.48 12.08
N GLU A 163 6.19 6.34 11.37
CA GLU A 163 5.38 6.01 10.20
C GLU A 163 5.81 6.84 8.97
N VAL A 164 6.24 6.13 7.93
CA VAL A 164 6.79 6.72 6.71
C VAL A 164 6.11 6.15 5.47
N VAL A 165 5.57 7.01 4.63
CA VAL A 165 5.26 6.70 3.23
C VAL A 165 6.58 6.78 2.46
N ALA A 166 7.21 5.63 2.27
CA ALA A 166 8.48 5.51 1.57
C ALA A 166 8.32 5.90 0.09
N PHE A 167 7.19 5.51 -0.50
CA PHE A 167 6.83 5.82 -1.88
C PHE A 167 5.30 5.79 -2.06
N ALA A 168 4.77 6.69 -2.87
CA ALA A 168 3.43 6.56 -3.44
C ALA A 168 3.46 7.03 -4.89
N GLY A 169 2.79 6.31 -5.79
CA GLY A 169 2.73 6.64 -7.21
C GLY A 169 1.38 6.26 -7.82
N VAL A 170 0.88 7.11 -8.70
CA VAL A 170 -0.35 6.93 -9.49
C VAL A 170 -0.06 7.03 -10.97
N ASP A 171 -0.68 6.14 -11.74
CA ASP A 171 -0.59 6.14 -13.18
C ASP A 171 -1.60 7.12 -13.83
N PRO A 172 -1.60 7.26 -15.17
CA PRO A 172 -2.56 8.11 -15.88
C PRO A 172 -4.04 7.75 -15.72
N ASN A 173 -4.37 6.55 -15.23
CA ASN A 173 -5.74 6.11 -14.95
C ASN A 173 -6.08 6.18 -13.44
N ASP A 174 -5.19 6.79 -12.64
CA ASP A 174 -5.28 6.92 -11.18
C ASP A 174 -5.21 5.60 -10.41
N ALA A 175 -4.84 4.51 -11.09
CA ALA A 175 -4.41 3.30 -10.42
C ALA A 175 -3.02 3.53 -9.83
N GLY A 176 -2.72 2.95 -8.67
CA GLY A 176 -1.51 3.33 -7.96
C GLY A 176 -0.94 2.25 -7.05
N VAL A 177 0.28 2.53 -6.61
CA VAL A 177 1.03 1.74 -5.63
C VAL A 177 1.53 2.62 -4.49
N GLN A 178 1.53 2.08 -3.28
CA GLN A 178 2.04 2.76 -2.09
C GLN A 178 2.90 1.81 -1.27
N VAL A 179 4.00 2.31 -0.71
CA VAL A 179 4.88 1.61 0.22
C VAL A 179 4.90 2.38 1.54
N ILE A 180 4.41 1.75 2.61
CA ILE A 180 4.37 2.29 3.97
C ILE A 180 5.24 1.44 4.88
N MET A 181 5.99 2.10 5.75
CA MET A 181 6.69 1.50 6.87
C MET A 181 6.16 2.08 8.17
N LEU A 182 5.79 1.22 9.12
CA LEU A 182 5.36 1.60 10.46
C LEU A 182 6.27 0.97 11.51
N GLY A 183 6.45 1.64 12.64
CA GLY A 183 7.29 1.16 13.74
C GLY A 183 8.76 1.11 13.34
N VAL A 184 9.21 2.03 12.48
CA VAL A 184 10.60 2.10 12.02
C VAL A 184 11.39 3.22 12.73
N PRO A 185 12.70 3.04 12.96
CA PRO A 185 13.54 4.04 13.64
C PRO A 185 13.50 5.40 12.94
N MET A 186 13.30 6.45 13.73
CA MET A 186 13.31 7.84 13.30
C MET A 186 13.97 8.72 14.37
N VAL A 187 14.40 9.92 13.97
CA VAL A 187 14.86 10.96 14.89
C VAL A 187 13.89 12.14 14.86
N ASP A 188 13.74 12.83 15.99
CA ASP A 188 13.00 14.09 16.09
C ASP A 188 13.81 15.28 15.52
N GLU A 189 13.25 16.49 15.61
CA GLU A 189 13.91 17.72 15.09
C GLU A 189 15.22 18.01 15.84
N GLU A 190 15.32 17.59 17.10
CA GLU A 190 16.50 17.70 17.96
C GLU A 190 17.53 16.57 17.73
N GLY A 191 17.20 15.58 16.89
CA GLY A 191 18.07 14.44 16.56
C GLY A 191 18.02 13.29 17.56
N ASN A 192 17.08 13.30 18.51
CA ASN A 192 16.90 12.20 19.46
C ASN A 192 16.09 11.06 18.82
N PRO A 193 16.37 9.79 19.17
CA PRO A 193 15.55 8.67 18.72
C PRO A 193 14.11 8.79 19.21
N VAL A 194 13.16 8.65 18.29
CA VAL A 194 11.74 8.56 18.62
C VAL A 194 11.48 7.21 19.30
N PRO A 195 10.87 7.18 20.49
CA PRO A 195 10.47 5.93 21.13
C PRO A 195 9.45 5.17 20.27
N LEU A 196 9.70 3.87 20.05
CA LEU A 196 8.81 3.00 19.27
C LEU A 196 8.19 1.94 20.17
N SER A 197 6.92 1.62 19.92
CA SER A 197 6.19 0.54 20.58
C SER A 197 5.45 -0.32 19.56
N GLY A 198 5.29 -1.61 19.85
CA GLY A 198 4.58 -2.54 18.97
C GLY A 198 5.42 -3.02 17.78
N PRO A 199 4.80 -3.79 16.87
CA PRO A 199 5.49 -4.40 15.74
C PRO A 199 6.01 -3.36 14.74
N ALA A 200 7.00 -3.75 13.95
CA ALA A 200 7.32 -3.07 12.71
C ALA A 200 6.53 -3.71 11.56
N VAL A 201 6.02 -2.86 10.66
CA VAL A 201 5.20 -3.28 9.53
C VAL A 201 5.77 -2.68 8.24
N LEU A 202 5.85 -3.51 7.21
CA LEU A 202 5.99 -3.06 5.82
C LEU A 202 4.70 -3.41 5.09
N GLN A 203 4.08 -2.41 4.47
CA GLN A 203 2.89 -2.59 3.66
C GLN A 203 3.14 -2.07 2.25
N VAL A 204 2.83 -2.90 1.25
CA VAL A 204 2.72 -2.48 -0.15
C VAL A 204 1.27 -2.62 -0.59
N SER A 205 0.68 -1.51 -0.98
CA SER A 205 -0.70 -1.45 -1.45
C SER A 205 -0.76 -1.19 -2.94
N TYR A 206 -1.64 -1.88 -3.64
CA TYR A 206 -1.99 -1.61 -5.04
C TYR A 206 -3.49 -1.30 -5.10
N SER A 207 -3.88 -0.21 -5.75
CA SER A 207 -5.29 0.15 -5.94
C SER A 207 -5.61 0.43 -7.40
N ALA A 208 -6.80 0.03 -7.84
CA ALA A 208 -7.39 0.45 -9.10
C ALA A 208 -7.68 1.96 -9.10
N ARG A 209 -7.95 2.54 -7.92
CA ARG A 209 -8.10 3.99 -7.69
C ARG A 209 -7.90 4.32 -6.21
N PHE A 210 -6.95 5.18 -5.87
CA PHE A 210 -6.81 5.64 -4.48
C PHE A 210 -7.86 6.71 -4.14
N GLY A 211 -8.41 6.65 -2.92
CA GLY A 211 -9.36 7.66 -2.42
C GLY A 211 -10.82 7.51 -2.88
N ASP A 212 -11.10 6.57 -3.80
CA ASP A 212 -12.45 6.30 -4.33
C ASP A 212 -12.70 4.78 -4.40
N PRO A 213 -12.79 4.09 -3.24
CA PRO A 213 -13.02 2.65 -3.19
C PRO A 213 -14.50 2.30 -3.39
N ASP A 214 -14.78 1.18 -4.07
CA ASP A 214 -16.13 0.60 -4.20
C ASP A 214 -16.51 -0.10 -2.88
N VAL A 215 -16.99 0.69 -1.92
CA VAL A 215 -17.46 0.25 -0.60
C VAL A 215 -18.86 0.77 -0.34
N VAL A 216 -19.60 0.08 0.53
CA VAL A 216 -20.90 0.56 1.02
C VAL A 216 -20.71 1.86 1.77
N THR A 217 -21.39 2.92 1.33
CA THR A 217 -21.41 4.22 1.99
C THR A 217 -22.81 4.48 2.53
N ILE A 218 -22.91 4.95 3.77
CA ILE A 218 -24.18 5.42 4.35
C ILE A 218 -24.31 6.90 4.04
N GLU A 219 -25.29 7.26 3.22
CA GLU A 219 -25.54 8.67 2.87
C GLU A 219 -25.99 9.49 4.10
N PRO A 220 -25.53 10.74 4.25
CA PRO A 220 -26.03 11.63 5.28
C PRO A 220 -27.56 11.75 5.25
N GLY A 221 -28.22 11.46 6.38
CA GLY A 221 -29.68 11.50 6.50
C GLY A 221 -30.40 10.20 6.13
N ALA A 222 -29.66 9.12 5.85
CA ALA A 222 -30.24 7.78 5.68
C ALA A 222 -30.69 7.13 7.00
N PHE A 223 -30.43 7.78 8.14
CA PHE A 223 -30.87 7.41 9.49
C PHE A 223 -31.20 8.65 10.32
#